data_AF-A0A442TTU5-F1
#
_entry.id   AF-A0A442TTU5-F1
#
_cell.length_a   1.000
_cell.length_b   1.000
_cell.length_c   1.000
_cell.angle_alpha   90.00
_cell.angle_beta   90.00
_cell.angle_gamma   90.00
#
_symmetry.space_group_name_H-M   'P 1'
#
loop_
_entity.id
_entity.type
_entity.pdbx_description
1 polymer ?
#
loop_
_entity_poly.entity_id
_entity_poly.type
_entity_poly.pdbx_seq_one_letter_code
_entity_poly.pdbx_strand_id
1 'polypeptide(L)' 'MSAAADKPTNPVDLAANWLATGSADRTKALVPQIQDRFGLTALQAVQAMREGHLIKARAA' A
#
# COMPACT_ATOMS: atom_id res chain seq x y z
N MET A 1 3.03 7.01 -24.04
CA MET A 1 2.38 6.11 -23.06
C MET A 1 3.38 5.84 -21.95
N SER A 2 2.96 6.03 -20.70
CA SER A 2 3.81 6.29 -19.53
C SER A 2 4.85 5.22 -19.22
N ALA A 3 6.09 5.67 -19.05
CA ALA A 3 7.15 4.94 -18.37
C ALA A 3 6.87 4.96 -16.86
N ALA A 4 6.60 3.79 -16.26
CA ALA A 4 6.67 3.60 -14.83
C ALA A 4 7.11 2.16 -14.51
N ALA A 5 8.42 1.96 -14.64
CA ALA A 5 9.28 1.12 -13.81
C ALA A 5 8.84 -0.32 -13.52
N ASP A 6 9.43 -1.26 -14.27
CA ASP A 6 9.80 -2.61 -13.82
C ASP A 6 10.82 -2.51 -12.66
N LYS A 7 10.38 -2.05 -11.50
CA LYS A 7 11.08 -2.29 -10.22
C LYS A 7 10.54 -3.62 -9.69
N PRO A 8 11.37 -4.53 -9.15
CA PRO A 8 10.85 -5.70 -8.45
C PRO A 8 9.83 -5.21 -7.42
N THR A 9 8.59 -5.65 -7.56
CA THR A 9 7.44 -5.04 -6.91
C THR A 9 7.60 -5.20 -5.41
N ASN A 10 8.12 -4.16 -4.75
CA ASN A 10 8.35 -4.18 -3.32
C ASN A 10 7.01 -4.48 -2.64
N PRO A 11 6.92 -5.45 -1.72
CA PRO A 11 5.68 -5.75 -1.02
C PRO A 11 5.04 -4.52 -0.35
N VAL A 12 5.85 -3.54 0.05
CA VAL A 12 5.38 -2.23 0.55
C VAL A 12 4.68 -1.41 -0.54
N ASP A 13 5.23 -1.38 -1.76
CA ASP A 13 4.63 -0.66 -2.90
C ASP A 13 3.33 -1.35 -3.35
N LEU A 14 3.28 -2.69 -3.31
CA LEU A 14 2.05 -3.46 -3.56
C LEU A 14 0.97 -3.12 -2.54
N ALA A 15 1.31 -3.12 -1.24
CA ALA A 15 0.39 -2.76 -0.18
C ALA A 15 -0.08 -1.30 -0.28
N ALA A 16 0.81 -0.38 -0.65
CA ALA A 16 0.47 1.04 -0.85
C ALA A 16 -0.54 1.22 -1.98
N ASN A 17 -0.34 0.58 -3.13
CA ASN A 17 -1.29 0.60 -4.25
C ASN A 17 -2.63 -0.05 -3.88
N TRP A 18 -2.59 -1.15 -3.14
CA TRP A 18 -3.79 -1.81 -2.63
C TRP A 18 -4.61 -0.89 -1.69
N LEU A 19 -3.95 -0.14 -0.81
CA LEU A 19 -4.60 0.87 0.04
C LEU A 19 -5.13 2.06 -0.77
N ALA A 20 -4.41 2.46 -1.81
CA ALA A 20 -4.76 3.57 -2.71
C ALA A 20 -6.07 3.31 -3.46
N THR A 21 -6.27 2.09 -3.96
CA THR A 21 -7.46 1.67 -4.72
C THR A 21 -8.71 1.45 -3.88
N GLY A 22 -8.62 1.57 -2.55
CA GLY A 22 -9.78 1.40 -1.66
C GLY A 22 -10.11 -0.06 -1.34
N SER A 23 -9.20 -0.99 -1.64
CA SER A 23 -9.41 -2.43 -1.48
C SER A 23 -9.33 -2.93 -0.02
N ALA A 24 -9.01 -2.04 0.94
CA ALA A 24 -8.89 -2.37 2.35
C ALA A 24 -10.22 -2.21 3.11
N ASP A 25 -10.49 -3.15 4.03
CA ASP A 25 -11.64 -3.06 4.92
C ASP A 25 -11.38 -2.00 6.00
N ARG A 26 -12.06 -0.85 5.88
CA ARG A 26 -11.89 0.28 6.80
C ARG A 26 -12.64 0.12 8.12
N THR A 27 -13.44 -0.95 8.27
CA THR A 27 -14.06 -1.29 9.56
C THR A 27 -13.09 -2.01 10.50
N LYS A 28 -11.95 -2.47 9.97
CA LYS A 28 -10.91 -3.20 10.69
C LYS A 28 -9.60 -2.43 10.71
N ALA A 29 -8.73 -2.79 11.65
CA ALA A 29 -7.38 -2.24 11.72
C ALA A 29 -6.60 -2.54 10.43
N LEU A 30 -6.00 -1.53 9.82
CA LEU A 30 -5.29 -1.66 8.54
C LEU A 30 -3.96 -2.43 8.69
N VAL A 31 -3.24 -2.21 9.79
CA VAL A 31 -1.92 -2.84 9.99
C VAL A 31 -2.02 -4.37 9.96
N PRO A 32 -2.86 -5.05 10.77
CA PRO A 32 -3.00 -6.50 10.69
C PRO A 32 -3.39 -7.00 9.29
N GLN A 33 -4.31 -6.31 8.61
CA GLN A 33 -4.70 -6.68 7.23
C GLN A 33 -3.52 -6.64 6.25
N ILE A 34 -2.64 -5.64 6.38
CA ILE A 34 -1.45 -5.50 5.54
C ILE A 34 -0.42 -6.59 5.89
N GLN A 35 -0.23 -6.89 7.17
CA GLN A 35 0.67 -7.95 7.63
C GLN A 35 0.20 -9.32 7.10
N ASP A 36 -1.08 -9.64 7.27
CA ASP A 36 -1.67 -10.92 6.85
C ASP A 36 -1.64 -11.10 5.33
N ARG A 37 -1.89 -10.03 4.56
CA ARG A 37 -1.99 -10.09 3.10
C ARG A 37 -0.63 -10.08 2.40
N PHE A 38 0.32 -9.30 2.90
CA PHE A 38 1.60 -9.04 2.21
C PHE A 38 2.82 -9.57 2.97
N GLY A 39 2.64 -10.22 4.13
CA GLY A 39 3.74 -10.74 4.95
C GLY A 39 4.65 -9.65 5.52
N LEU A 40 4.13 -8.42 5.67
CA LEU A 40 4.90 -7.25 6.08
C LEU A 40 5.05 -7.16 7.59
N THR A 41 6.14 -6.55 8.04
CA THR A 41 6.28 -6.10 9.44
C THR A 41 5.37 -4.90 9.72
N ALA A 42 5.12 -4.60 11.00
CA ALA A 42 4.34 -3.42 11.38
C ALA A 42 4.94 -2.11 10.84
N LEU A 43 6.28 -1.99 10.83
CA LEU A 43 6.98 -0.84 10.26
C LEU A 43 6.70 -0.70 8.75
N GLN A 44 6.81 -1.80 8.01
CA GLN A 44 6.53 -1.83 6.58
C GLN A 44 5.05 -1.55 6.26
N ALA A 45 4.13 -2.00 7.12
CA ALA A 45 2.72 -1.68 6.98
C ALA A 45 2.45 -0.18 7.14
N VAL A 46 3.08 0.48 8.12
CA VAL A 46 3.00 1.94 8.30
C VAL A 46 3.61 2.68 7.12
N GLN A 47 4.74 2.19 6.58
CA GLN A 47 5.33 2.73 5.35
C GLN A 47 4.35 2.64 4.17
N ALA A 48 3.73 1.47 3.97
CA ALA A 48 2.73 1.27 2.93
C ALA A 48 1.52 2.20 3.09
N MET A 49 1.06 2.43 4.32
CA MET A 49 -0.03 3.37 4.61
C MET A 49 0.34 4.80 4.22
N ARG A 50 1.54 5.25 4.54
CA ARG A 50 2.06 6.57 4.14
C ARG A 50 2.09 6.70 2.61
N GLU A 51 2.70 5.74 1.93
CA GLU A 51 2.80 5.76 0.46
C GLU A 51 1.42 5.69 -0.20
N GLY A 52 0.50 4.87 0.32
CA GLY A 52 -0.87 4.78 -0.17
C GLY A 52 -1.64 6.10 -0.06
N HIS A 53 -1.41 6.89 1.00
CA HIS A 53 -1.99 8.23 1.11
C HIS A 53 -1.37 9.22 0.11
N LEU A 54 -0.05 9.15 -0.13
CA LEU A 54 0.61 9.99 -1.13
C LEU A 54 0.10 9.67 -2.54
N ILE A 55 -0.12 8.39 -2.87
CA ILE A 55 -0.71 7.97 -4.15
C ILE A 55 -2.11 8.59 -4.31
N LYS A 56 -2.97 8.50 -3.29
CA LYS A 56 -4.30 9.12 -3.31
C LYS A 56 -4.24 10.63 -3.49
N ALA A 57 -3.34 11.30 -2.77
CA ALA A 57 -3.20 12.75 -2.84
C ALA A 57 -2.72 13.24 -4.20
N ARG A 58 -1.88 12.47 -4.91
CA ARG A 58 -1.42 12.80 -6.27
C ARG A 58 -2.46 12.52 -7.36
N ALA A 59 -3.44 11.66 -7.08
CA ALA A 59 -4.48 11.28 -8.02
C ALA A 59 -5.73 12.18 -7.94
N ALA A 60 -5.80 13.06 -6.95
CA ALA A 60 -6.82 14.10 -6.81
C ALA A 60 -6.42 15.37 -7.57
#